data_AF-A0A846QL27-F1
#
_entry.id   AF-A0A846QL27-F1
#
_cell.length_a   1.000
_cell.length_b   1.000
_cell.length_c   1.000
_cell.angle_alpha   90.00
_cell.angle_beta   90.00
_cell.angle_gamma   90.00
#
_symmetry.space_group_name_H-M   'P 1'
#
loop_
_entity.id
_entity.type
_entity.pdbx_description
1 polymer ?
#
loop_
_entity_poly.entity_id
_entity_poly.type
_entity_poly.pdbx_seq_one_letter_code
_entity_poly.pdbx_strand_id
1 'polypeptide(L)' 'MSERRISCDLRTDHDCEVSGLPAEAWAEAVFALPDEEIVVEINADQAPVISLSIGQHVAWKGTLEDLKTILLGEE' A
#
# COMPACT_ATOMS: atom_id res chain seq x y z
N MET A 1 -4.21 -12.99 26.67
CA MET A 1 -3.68 -12.15 25.58
C MET A 1 -4.85 -11.81 24.68
N SER A 2 -5.16 -10.52 24.47
CA SER A 2 -6.24 -10.14 23.55
C SER A 2 -5.92 -10.67 22.16
N GLU A 3 -6.90 -11.31 21.52
CA GLU A 3 -6.84 -11.71 20.12
C GLU A 3 -6.52 -10.45 19.30
N ARG A 4 -5.44 -10.48 18.50
CA ARG A 4 -5.08 -9.32 17.66
C ARG A 4 -6.12 -9.22 16.55
N ARG A 5 -6.79 -8.07 16.46
CA ARG A 5 -7.84 -7.81 15.45
C ARG A 5 -7.31 -7.41 14.08
N ILE A 6 -6.02 -7.08 14.00
CA ILE A 6 -5.33 -6.66 12.78
C ILE A 6 -3.82 -6.91 12.92
N SER A 7 -3.17 -7.29 11.83
CA SER A 7 -1.71 -7.20 11.66
C SER A 7 -1.36 -6.38 10.43
N CYS A 8 -0.15 -5.82 10.41
CA CYS A 8 0.34 -5.02 9.30
C CYS A 8 1.79 -5.40 9.03
N ASP A 9 2.08 -5.78 7.79
CA ASP A 9 3.43 -6.03 7.30
C ASP A 9 3.80 -4.95 6.29
N LEU A 10 4.99 -4.36 6.46
CA LEU A 10 5.58 -3.46 5.48
C LEU A 10 6.62 -4.24 4.68
N ARG A 11 6.53 -4.18 3.36
CA ARG A 11 7.47 -4.79 2.43
C ARG A 11 7.98 -3.70 1.49
N THR A 12 9.21 -3.84 1.06
CA THR A 12 9.91 -2.93 0.16
C THR A 12 10.70 -3.75 -0.85
N ASP A 13 11.23 -3.11 -1.86
CA ASP A 13 12.21 -3.71 -2.78
C ASP A 13 13.43 -4.30 -2.07
N HIS A 14 13.80 -3.74 -0.91
CA HIS A 14 14.85 -4.28 -0.07
C HIS A 14 14.33 -5.27 1.00
N ASP A 15 13.04 -5.23 1.32
CA ASP A 15 12.44 -6.06 2.37
C ASP A 15 11.76 -7.33 1.85
N CYS A 16 12.62 -8.34 1.70
CA CYS A 16 12.34 -9.61 2.34
C CYS A 16 12.54 -9.58 3.88
N GLU A 17 13.08 -8.52 4.51
CA GLU A 17 13.21 -8.39 5.97
C GLU A 17 13.75 -6.98 6.36
N VAL A 18 12.96 -6.14 7.09
CA VAL A 18 13.34 -4.98 7.96
C VAL A 18 12.69 -3.60 7.67
N SER A 19 11.76 -3.19 8.54
CA SER A 19 11.22 -1.83 8.60
C SER A 19 12.29 -0.75 8.84
N GLY A 20 12.24 0.33 8.05
CA GLY A 20 13.09 1.52 8.21
C GLY A 20 14.24 1.67 7.20
N LEU A 21 14.29 0.84 6.16
CA LEU A 21 15.25 0.97 5.06
C LEU A 21 14.69 1.84 3.91
N PRO A 22 15.55 2.58 3.18
CA PRO A 22 15.14 3.33 2.01
C PRO A 22 14.67 2.36 0.93
N ALA A 23 13.43 2.50 0.47
CA ALA A 23 12.97 1.84 -0.75
C ALA A 23 13.52 2.58 -1.97
N GLU A 24 14.09 1.88 -2.94
CA GLU A 24 14.55 2.45 -4.21
C GLU A 24 13.38 2.87 -5.10
N ALA A 25 12.37 2.00 -5.27
CA ALA A 25 11.29 2.18 -6.22
C ALA A 25 9.94 1.58 -5.79
N TRP A 26 9.87 0.72 -4.77
CA TRP A 26 8.61 0.06 -4.41
C TRP A 26 8.46 -0.22 -2.92
N ALA A 27 7.25 -0.02 -2.40
CA ALA A 27 6.86 -0.43 -1.06
C ALA A 27 5.38 -0.82 -1.01
N GLU A 28 5.02 -1.82 -0.22
CA GLU A 28 3.64 -2.15 0.11
C GLU A 28 3.40 -2.32 1.61
N ALA A 29 2.23 -1.91 2.06
CA ALA A 29 1.71 -2.21 3.39
C ALA A 29 0.53 -3.18 3.25
N VAL A 30 0.65 -4.35 3.89
CA VAL A 30 -0.37 -5.40 3.88
C VAL A 30 -1.04 -5.44 5.24
N PHE A 31 -2.30 -5.04 5.29
CA PHE A 31 -3.13 -5.09 6.49
C PHE A 31 -3.99 -6.35 6.46
N ALA A 32 -3.73 -7.29 7.36
CA ALA A 32 -4.53 -8.51 7.49
C ALA A 32 -5.55 -8.36 8.62
N LEU A 33 -6.82 -8.49 8.27
CA LEU A 33 -7.97 -8.64 9.15
C LEU A 33 -8.41 -10.12 9.17
N PRO A 34 -9.30 -10.55 10.08
CA PRO A 34 -9.71 -11.96 10.16
C PRO A 34 -10.27 -12.54 8.86
N ASP A 35 -11.00 -11.75 8.09
CA ASP A 35 -11.72 -12.20 6.89
C ASP A 35 -11.31 -11.46 5.61
N GLU A 36 -10.34 -10.54 5.70
CA GLU A 36 -9.98 -9.66 4.59
C GLU A 36 -8.52 -9.18 4.66
N GLU A 37 -7.96 -8.86 3.51
CA GLU A 37 -6.65 -8.23 3.38
C GLU A 37 -6.80 -6.91 2.63
N ILE A 38 -6.14 -5.87 3.13
CA ILE A 38 -6.06 -4.57 2.45
C ILE A 38 -4.59 -4.33 2.13
N VAL A 39 -4.27 -4.15 0.85
CA VAL A 39 -2.89 -3.87 0.42
C VAL A 39 -2.82 -2.46 -0.14
N VAL A 40 -1.86 -1.69 0.36
CA VAL A 40 -1.49 -0.38 -0.19
C VAL A 40 -0.10 -0.50 -0.78
N GLU A 41 -0.01 -0.46 -2.10
CA GLU A 41 1.25 -0.51 -2.85
C GLU A 41 1.59 0.87 -3.40
N ILE A 42 2.85 1.27 -3.32
CA ILE A 42 3.39 2.49 -3.89
C ILE A 42 4.61 2.14 -4.74
N ASN A 43 4.59 2.52 -6.01
CA ASN A 43 5.74 2.45 -6.91
C ASN A 43 6.21 3.86 -7.27
N ALA A 44 7.50 4.15 -7.09
CA ALA A 44 8.13 5.45 -7.25
C ALA A 44 9.22 5.50 -8.35
N ASP A 45 9.35 4.46 -9.18
CA ASP A 45 10.37 4.40 -10.27
C ASP A 45 10.22 5.54 -11.29
N GLN A 46 9.00 6.06 -11.46
CA GLN A 46 8.69 7.20 -12.31
C GLN A 46 7.78 8.21 -11.58
N ALA A 47 6.63 8.57 -12.16
CA ALA A 47 5.59 9.25 -11.41
C ALA A 47 5.03 8.27 -10.35
N PRO A 48 4.87 8.68 -9.08
CA PRO A 48 4.37 7.79 -8.04
C PRO A 48 3.01 7.20 -8.42
N VAL A 49 2.94 5.88 -8.51
CA VAL A 49 1.71 5.11 -8.72
C VAL A 49 1.33 4.46 -7.40
N ILE A 50 0.06 4.56 -7.06
CA ILE A 50 -0.53 3.98 -5.85
C ILE A 50 -1.55 2.94 -6.30
N SER A 51 -1.53 1.78 -5.66
CA SER A 51 -2.51 0.71 -5.84
C SER A 51 -3.12 0.33 -4.50
N LEU A 52 -4.44 0.21 -4.48
CA LEU A 52 -5.24 -0.23 -3.34
C LEU A 52 -5.92 -1.54 -3.71
N SER A 53 -5.60 -2.61 -2.99
CA SER A 53 -6.24 -3.92 -3.16
C SER A 53 -7.07 -4.27 -1.93
N ILE A 54 -8.22 -4.90 -2.16
CA ILE A 54 -9.10 -5.45 -1.14
C ILE A 54 -9.31 -6.93 -1.48
N GLY A 55 -8.85 -7.81 -0.59
CA GLY A 55 -8.72 -9.23 -0.87
C GLY A 55 -7.83 -9.48 -2.09
N GLN A 56 -8.34 -10.24 -3.06
CA GLN A 56 -7.63 -10.58 -4.30
C GLN A 56 -7.86 -9.57 -5.44
N HIS A 57 -8.58 -8.48 -5.19
CA HIS A 57 -8.97 -7.52 -6.22
C HIS A 57 -8.28 -6.18 -6.02
N VAL A 58 -7.70 -5.64 -7.11
CA VAL A 58 -7.27 -4.24 -7.16
C VAL A 58 -8.53 -3.38 -7.20
N ALA A 59 -8.82 -2.70 -6.09
CA ALA A 59 -9.97 -1.82 -5.96
C ALA A 59 -9.72 -0.48 -6.65
N TRP A 60 -8.48 0.01 -6.63
CA TRP A 60 -8.09 1.24 -7.30
C TRP A 60 -6.60 1.25 -7.63
N LYS A 61 -6.22 1.85 -8.77
CA LYS A 61 -4.83 2.09 -9.17
C LYS A 61 -4.75 3.37 -9.98
N GLY A 62 -3.82 4.25 -9.63
CA GLY A 62 -3.63 5.53 -10.31
C GLY A 62 -2.36 6.23 -9.86
N THR A 63 -2.06 7.38 -10.45
CA THR A 63 -0.95 8.22 -10.02
C THR A 63 -1.28 8.93 -8.70
N LEU A 64 -0.26 9.45 -8.02
CA LEU A 64 -0.45 10.34 -6.87
C LEU A 64 -1.24 11.61 -7.25
N GLU A 65 -1.10 12.09 -8.48
CA GLU A 65 -1.89 13.21 -8.99
C GLU A 65 -3.37 12.83 -9.11
N ASP A 66 -3.67 11.68 -9.70
CA ASP A 66 -5.06 11.16 -9.77
C ASP A 66 -5.68 11.04 -8.38
N LEU A 67 -4.92 10.52 -7.40
CA LEU A 67 -5.40 10.39 -6.03
C LEU A 67 -5.65 11.75 -5.38
N LYS A 68 -4.77 12.74 -5.61
CA LYS A 68 -4.96 14.11 -5.12
C LYS A 68 -6.20 14.74 -5.71
N THR A 69 -6.43 14.63 -7.02
CA THR A 69 -7.66 15.12 -7.66
C THR A 69 -8.90 14.49 -7.03
N ILE A 70 -8.89 13.16 -6.80
CA ILE A 70 -10.03 12.47 -6.17
C ILE A 70 -10.26 12.93 -4.73
N LEU A 71 -9.20 13.03 -3.92
CA LEU A 71 -9.31 13.31 -2.48
C LEU A 71 -9.50 14.79 -2.15
N LEU A 72 -8.93 15.67 -2.97
CA LEU A 72 -8.91 17.12 -2.75
C LEU A 72 -9.90 17.88 -3.64
N GLY A 73 -10.45 17.22 -4.67
CA GLY A 73 -11.38 17.84 -5.61
C GLY A 73 -10.72 18.89 -6.51
N GLU A 74 -9.42 18.74 -6.79
CA GLU A 74 -8.67 19.62 -7.68
C GLU A 74 -8.96 19.23 -9.15
N GLU A 75 -9.77 20.04 -9.84
CA GLU A 75 -10.07 19.93 -11.29
C GLU A 75 -8.90 20.42 -12.17
#